data_AF-A0A5Q0HB97-F1
#
_entry.id   AF-A0A5Q0HB97-F1
#
_cell.length_a   1.000
_cell.length_b   1.000
_cell.length_c   1.000
_cell.angle_alpha   90.00
_cell.angle_beta   90.00
_cell.angle_gamma   90.00
#
_symmetry.space_group_name_H-M   'P 1'
#
loop_
_entity.id
_entity.type
_entity.pdbx_description
1 polymer ?
#
loop_
_entity_poly.entity_id
_entity_poly.type
_entity_poly.pdbx_seq_one_letter_code
_entity_poly.pdbx_strand_id
1 'polypeptide(L)'
;MDKGSRRRRAWLAALVSVGVVLGGGVAEAGPSHGHHERAKFYVEPDSNAARQAAQWRQEGRVADAELMEEVAAQPTAIWFTTAGAEQVRANVRDVVRAARRKGQVPVLVAYFVPYRDCSQWSAGGARTEQEYKEWIDAFAAGIGNEKAVVVVEPDGLALLTSEPWCTIGPDEELVPQRFREINHAVDALKRGRQTRVYLDAGHSAWQALNDYDAGYGEPRQQLGIVNRLLQGGVTRADGFALNTSNYRFTADLVTYGTRVSKCIYLRVRGAASCPADAELDALRVRESKMTHFVLDTSRNGRGHYTPGEGETDWCNPPGRGLGERPTAHTRIPLVDAFLWIKRPGESDGECQGGPPAGQWWPEQALELARLATPPLR
;
A
#
# COMPACT_ATOMS: atom_id res chain seq x y z
N MET A 1 57.51 70.52 -27.70
CA MET A 1 58.35 69.46 -28.30
C MET A 1 58.08 68.20 -27.50
N ASP A 2 57.82 67.01 -28.00
CA ASP A 2 57.42 66.43 -29.28
C ASP A 2 56.79 65.06 -28.89
N LYS A 3 56.04 64.47 -29.83
CA LYS A 3 55.43 63.12 -29.95
C LYS A 3 56.01 62.00 -29.04
N GLY A 4 55.32 60.92 -28.65
CA GLY A 4 54.12 60.26 -29.14
C GLY A 4 54.17 58.75 -28.82
N SER A 5 53.03 58.07 -29.00
CA SER A 5 52.88 56.66 -29.42
C SER A 5 53.29 55.47 -28.51
N ARG A 6 52.26 54.84 -27.92
CA ARG A 6 51.85 53.41 -27.98
C ARG A 6 52.92 52.29 -28.07
N ARG A 7 52.77 51.26 -27.22
CA ARG A 7 52.32 49.89 -27.60
C ARG A 7 52.04 48.99 -26.38
N ARG A 8 50.92 48.26 -26.46
CA ARG A 8 50.43 47.25 -25.51
C ARG A 8 51.24 45.95 -25.63
N ARG A 9 51.53 45.27 -24.51
CA ARG A 9 51.60 43.80 -24.42
C ARG A 9 51.12 43.34 -23.04
N ALA A 10 50.16 42.41 -23.05
CA ALA A 10 49.55 41.78 -21.90
C ALA A 10 50.52 40.79 -21.24
N TRP A 11 50.53 40.75 -19.91
CA TRP A 11 51.19 39.72 -19.11
C TRP A 11 50.11 38.92 -18.36
N LEU A 12 50.07 37.62 -18.62
CA LEU A 12 49.33 36.62 -17.86
C LEU A 12 50.03 36.43 -16.51
N ALA A 13 49.37 36.79 -15.41
CA ALA A 13 49.82 36.47 -14.06
C ALA A 13 49.11 35.20 -13.58
N ALA A 14 49.89 34.17 -13.29
CA ALA A 14 49.45 32.96 -12.61
C ALA A 14 49.11 33.29 -11.15
N LEU A 15 47.90 32.95 -10.72
CA LEU A 15 47.50 33.00 -9.31
C LEU A 15 47.48 31.58 -8.74
N VAL A 16 48.27 31.40 -7.70
CA VAL A 16 48.35 30.21 -6.85
C VAL A 16 47.08 30.16 -5.99
N SER A 17 46.28 29.11 -6.15
CA SER A 17 45.10 28.85 -5.32
C SER A 17 45.50 27.99 -4.12
N VAL A 18 45.35 28.54 -2.92
CA VAL A 18 45.44 27.81 -1.64
C VAL A 18 44.28 26.82 -1.56
N GLY A 19 44.59 25.53 -1.47
CA GLY A 19 43.61 24.46 -1.29
C GLY A 19 43.07 24.45 0.13
N VAL A 20 41.84 24.92 0.33
CA VAL A 20 41.05 24.66 1.55
C VAL A 20 40.42 23.27 1.40
N VAL A 21 40.85 22.31 2.21
CA VAL A 21 40.15 21.04 2.37
C VAL A 21 38.92 21.29 3.25
N LEU A 22 37.79 21.63 2.61
CA LEU A 22 36.49 21.56 3.26
C LEU A 22 36.08 20.09 3.30
N GLY A 23 36.20 19.47 4.48
CA GLY A 23 35.59 18.18 4.77
C GLY A 23 34.07 18.31 4.69
N GLY A 24 33.52 18.11 3.50
CA GLY A 24 32.10 17.98 3.26
C GLY A 24 31.63 16.64 3.81
N GLY A 25 31.27 16.62 5.10
CA GLY A 25 30.43 15.55 5.64
C GLY A 25 29.12 15.56 4.87
N VAL A 26 28.93 14.58 4.00
CA VAL A 26 27.62 14.30 3.40
C VAL A 26 26.74 13.83 4.55
N ALA A 27 25.96 14.77 5.10
CA ALA A 27 24.84 14.40 5.95
C ALA A 27 23.86 13.63 5.06
N GLU A 28 23.85 12.29 5.19
CA GLU A 28 22.75 11.48 4.68
C GLU A 28 21.47 12.01 5.33
N ALA A 29 20.70 12.78 4.56
CA ALA A 29 19.35 13.13 4.90
C ALA A 29 18.55 11.83 4.88
N GLY A 30 18.43 11.20 6.06
CA GLY A 30 17.47 10.12 6.27
C GLY A 30 16.06 10.61 5.92
N PRO A 31 15.14 9.71 5.53
CA PRO A 31 13.82 10.12 5.11
C PRO A 31 13.14 10.92 6.23
N SER A 32 12.60 12.09 5.89
CA SER A 32 11.82 12.90 6.83
C SER A 32 10.45 12.24 7.02
N HIS A 33 10.28 11.47 8.10
CA HIS A 33 9.03 10.81 8.45
C HIS A 33 8.00 11.76 9.11
N GLY A 34 8.30 13.07 9.19
CA GLY A 34 7.51 14.05 9.94
C GLY A 34 6.44 14.84 9.16
N HIS A 35 6.04 14.42 7.96
CA HIS A 35 5.11 15.21 7.13
C HIS A 35 3.68 14.63 7.02
N HIS A 36 3.39 13.50 7.67
CA HIS A 36 2.08 12.83 7.59
C HIS A 36 1.05 13.35 8.59
N GLU A 37 1.49 13.95 9.71
CA GLU A 37 0.64 14.58 10.74
C GLU A 37 -0.12 15.83 10.24
N ARG A 38 -0.58 15.89 8.99
CA ARG A 38 -1.45 16.94 8.46
C ARG A 38 -2.13 16.57 7.14
N ALA A 39 -1.91 15.37 6.61
CA ALA A 39 -2.49 14.97 5.33
C ALA A 39 -4.00 14.72 5.50
N LYS A 40 -4.81 15.37 4.66
CA LYS A 40 -6.23 15.05 4.47
C LYS A 40 -6.35 14.14 3.26
N PHE A 41 -6.85 12.92 3.45
CA PHE A 41 -7.02 11.99 2.33
C PHE A 41 -8.20 12.39 1.43
N TYR A 42 -8.13 11.98 0.17
CA TYR A 42 -9.12 12.33 -0.84
C TYR A 42 -10.44 11.59 -0.60
N VAL A 43 -11.53 12.36 -0.62
CA VAL A 43 -12.90 11.83 -0.61
C VAL A 43 -13.45 11.92 -2.03
N GLU A 44 -13.76 10.78 -2.62
CA GLU A 44 -14.42 10.66 -3.93
C GLU A 44 -15.89 11.12 -3.82
N PRO A 45 -16.31 12.19 -4.51
CA PRO A 45 -17.69 12.69 -4.42
C PRO A 45 -18.76 11.69 -4.88
N ASP A 46 -18.47 10.94 -5.94
CA ASP A 46 -19.41 10.04 -6.60
C ASP A 46 -19.07 8.58 -6.28
N SER A 47 -19.00 8.28 -4.98
CA SER A 47 -18.77 6.93 -4.48
C SER A 47 -20.05 6.09 -4.58
N ASN A 48 -19.90 4.75 -4.53
CA ASN A 48 -21.06 3.85 -4.48
C ASN A 48 -21.97 4.16 -3.28
N ALA A 49 -21.38 4.47 -2.11
CA ALA A 49 -22.12 4.86 -0.92
C ALA A 49 -22.89 6.18 -1.12
N ALA A 50 -22.31 7.17 -1.80
CA ALA A 50 -23.00 8.44 -2.10
C ALA A 50 -24.23 8.21 -3.01
N ARG A 51 -24.09 7.37 -4.04
CA ARG A 51 -25.21 6.98 -4.90
C ARG A 51 -26.28 6.20 -4.13
N GLN A 52 -25.87 5.29 -3.26
CA GLN A 52 -26.79 4.50 -2.44
C GLN A 52 -27.57 5.37 -1.45
N ALA A 53 -26.90 6.35 -0.81
CA ALA A 53 -27.54 7.33 0.04
C ALA A 53 -28.64 8.10 -0.70
N ALA A 54 -28.33 8.64 -1.89
CA ALA A 54 -29.29 9.38 -2.70
C ALA A 54 -30.50 8.51 -3.09
N GLN A 55 -30.25 7.26 -3.48
CA GLN A 55 -31.31 6.30 -3.77
C GLN A 55 -32.20 6.03 -2.54
N TRP A 56 -31.60 5.71 -1.39
CA TRP A 56 -32.35 5.39 -0.16
C TRP A 56 -33.10 6.60 0.41
N ARG A 57 -32.63 7.85 0.20
CA ARG A 57 -33.42 9.05 0.50
C ARG A 57 -34.71 9.08 -0.34
N GLN A 58 -34.63 8.79 -1.64
CA GLN A 58 -35.80 8.80 -2.54
C GLN A 58 -36.79 7.68 -2.20
N GLU A 59 -36.30 6.54 -1.72
CA GLU A 59 -37.12 5.41 -1.28
C GLU A 59 -37.72 5.59 0.13
N GLY A 60 -37.42 6.69 0.83
CA GLY A 60 -37.89 6.94 2.20
C GLY A 60 -37.12 6.19 3.29
N ARG A 61 -36.01 5.50 2.95
CA ARG A 61 -35.09 4.83 3.89
C ARG A 61 -34.12 5.82 4.52
N VAL A 62 -34.67 6.82 5.20
CA VAL A 62 -33.94 8.00 5.72
C VAL A 62 -32.75 7.61 6.61
N ALA A 63 -32.95 6.75 7.62
CA ALA A 63 -31.89 6.38 8.55
C ALA A 63 -30.76 5.55 7.90
N ASP A 64 -31.10 4.71 6.92
CA ASP A 64 -30.09 3.94 6.19
C ASP A 64 -29.30 4.84 5.23
N ALA A 65 -29.97 5.83 4.62
CA ALA A 65 -29.32 6.81 3.78
C ALA A 65 -28.31 7.66 4.57
N GLU A 66 -28.65 8.08 5.80
CA GLU A 66 -27.75 8.82 6.69
C GLU A 66 -26.48 8.03 7.00
N LEU A 67 -26.58 6.72 7.25
CA LEU A 67 -25.41 5.87 7.41
C LEU A 67 -24.55 5.81 6.13
N MET A 68 -25.16 5.77 4.96
CA MET A 68 -24.42 5.79 3.69
C MET A 68 -23.78 7.16 3.39
N GLU A 69 -24.40 8.27 3.82
CA GLU A 69 -23.81 9.61 3.76
C GLU A 69 -22.54 9.67 4.62
N GLU A 70 -22.58 9.09 5.83
CA GLU A 70 -21.42 9.01 6.71
C GLU A 70 -20.29 8.15 6.15
N VAL A 71 -20.63 7.02 5.50
CA VAL A 71 -19.65 6.19 4.77
C VAL A 71 -19.07 6.96 3.59
N ALA A 72 -19.90 7.63 2.80
CA ALA A 72 -19.50 8.40 1.62
C ALA A 72 -18.60 9.60 1.96
N ALA A 73 -18.72 10.15 3.18
CA ALA A 73 -17.87 11.23 3.66
C ALA A 73 -16.44 10.78 3.97
N GLN A 74 -16.17 9.47 4.06
CA GLN A 74 -14.85 8.95 4.39
C GLN A 74 -13.95 8.80 3.16
N PRO A 75 -12.62 9.03 3.30
CA PRO A 75 -11.66 8.71 2.25
C PRO A 75 -11.61 7.22 1.97
N THR A 76 -11.65 6.80 0.72
CA THR A 76 -11.38 5.41 0.32
C THR A 76 -10.33 5.38 -0.78
N ALA A 77 -9.58 4.28 -0.87
CA ALA A 77 -8.62 4.12 -1.94
C ALA A 77 -9.33 3.88 -3.28
N ILE A 78 -8.70 4.36 -4.36
CA ILE A 78 -9.17 4.17 -5.73
C ILE A 78 -8.33 3.08 -6.37
N TRP A 79 -8.98 2.00 -6.81
CA TRP A 79 -8.35 0.81 -7.33
C TRP A 79 -8.18 0.88 -8.84
N PHE A 80 -6.98 0.55 -9.32
CA PHE A 80 -6.66 0.52 -10.74
C PHE A 80 -6.30 -0.92 -11.12
N THR A 81 -7.21 -1.52 -11.88
CA THR A 81 -7.20 -2.95 -12.23
C THR A 81 -7.35 -3.19 -13.74
N THR A 82 -7.68 -2.15 -14.51
CA THR A 82 -8.01 -2.23 -15.93
C THR A 82 -6.77 -2.09 -16.80
N ALA A 83 -6.69 -2.90 -17.86
CA ALA A 83 -5.62 -2.86 -18.83
C ALA A 83 -5.57 -1.53 -19.63
N GLY A 84 -4.41 -1.26 -20.24
CA GLY A 84 -4.19 -0.13 -21.13
C GLY A 84 -3.41 1.01 -20.47
N ALA A 85 -2.16 1.21 -20.90
CA ALA A 85 -1.24 2.22 -20.38
C ALA A 85 -1.79 3.66 -20.51
N GLU A 86 -2.34 4.01 -21.67
CA GLU A 86 -2.92 5.36 -21.86
C GLU A 86 -4.12 5.61 -20.95
N GLN A 87 -4.98 4.60 -20.78
CA GLN A 87 -6.18 4.68 -19.96
C GLN A 87 -5.82 4.82 -18.48
N VAL A 88 -4.92 3.99 -17.95
CA VAL A 88 -4.50 4.10 -16.54
C VAL A 88 -3.84 5.44 -16.27
N ARG A 89 -2.98 5.93 -17.18
CA ARG A 89 -2.35 7.25 -17.05
C ARG A 89 -3.39 8.36 -16.97
N ALA A 90 -4.41 8.33 -17.84
CA ALA A 90 -5.48 9.32 -17.83
C ALA A 90 -6.29 9.26 -16.53
N ASN A 91 -6.72 8.07 -16.12
CA ASN A 91 -7.54 7.87 -14.93
C ASN A 91 -6.80 8.31 -13.65
N VAL A 92 -5.54 7.89 -13.47
CA VAL A 92 -4.72 8.29 -12.32
C VAL A 92 -4.54 9.80 -12.27
N ARG A 93 -4.22 10.41 -13.42
CA ARG A 93 -4.06 11.87 -13.52
C ARG A 93 -5.33 12.62 -13.14
N ASP A 94 -6.49 12.12 -13.53
CA ASP A 94 -7.76 12.79 -13.27
C ASP A 94 -8.12 12.73 -11.78
N VAL A 95 -7.90 11.58 -11.14
CA VAL A 95 -8.02 11.41 -9.67
C VAL A 95 -7.06 12.34 -8.92
N VAL A 96 -5.78 12.32 -9.29
CA VAL A 96 -4.74 13.14 -8.64
C VAL A 96 -5.05 14.64 -8.78
N ARG A 97 -5.50 15.09 -9.95
CA ARG A 97 -5.94 16.48 -10.16
C ARG A 97 -7.18 16.82 -9.33
N ALA A 98 -8.15 15.91 -9.22
CA ALA A 98 -9.33 16.12 -8.40
C ALA A 98 -8.99 16.26 -6.91
N ALA A 99 -8.11 15.39 -6.40
CA ALA A 99 -7.60 15.46 -5.04
C ALA A 99 -6.82 16.76 -4.78
N ARG A 100 -5.93 17.15 -5.70
CA ARG A 100 -5.17 18.40 -5.61
C ARG A 100 -6.08 19.62 -5.52
N ARG A 101 -7.15 19.69 -6.32
CA ARG A 101 -8.12 20.81 -6.28
C ARG A 101 -8.78 20.97 -4.91
N LYS A 102 -8.88 19.89 -4.13
CA LYS A 102 -9.42 19.90 -2.76
C LYS A 102 -8.34 20.04 -1.68
N GLY A 103 -7.06 20.15 -2.05
CA GLY A 103 -5.96 20.11 -1.09
C GLY A 103 -5.84 18.77 -0.36
N GLN A 104 -6.30 17.69 -0.98
CA GLN A 104 -6.33 16.34 -0.42
C GLN A 104 -5.29 15.44 -1.12
N VAL A 105 -4.91 14.34 -0.46
CA VAL A 105 -3.98 13.33 -0.96
C VAL A 105 -4.76 12.07 -1.36
N PRO A 106 -4.73 11.64 -2.62
CA PRO A 106 -5.39 10.40 -3.00
C PRO A 106 -4.62 9.18 -2.50
N VAL A 107 -5.38 8.15 -2.11
CA VAL A 107 -4.86 6.80 -1.89
C VAL A 107 -5.21 6.00 -3.12
N LEU A 108 -4.21 5.44 -3.78
CA LEU A 108 -4.32 4.71 -5.04
C LEU A 108 -3.87 3.27 -4.80
N VAL A 109 -4.55 2.31 -5.40
CA VAL A 109 -4.11 0.91 -5.40
C VAL A 109 -3.69 0.52 -6.80
N ALA A 110 -2.42 0.19 -6.98
CA ALA A 110 -1.92 -0.45 -8.18
C ALA A 110 -2.14 -1.97 -8.03
N TYR A 111 -3.08 -2.55 -8.77
CA TYR A 111 -3.46 -3.96 -8.62
C TYR A 111 -3.60 -4.64 -9.99
N PHE A 112 -2.48 -4.81 -10.68
CA PHE A 112 -2.45 -5.26 -12.08
C PHE A 112 -1.35 -6.27 -12.42
N VAL A 113 -0.68 -6.88 -11.43
CA VAL A 113 0.30 -7.95 -11.66
C VAL A 113 -0.25 -9.10 -12.53
N PRO A 114 0.55 -9.74 -13.38
CA PRO A 114 0.17 -10.98 -14.06
C PRO A 114 -0.18 -12.09 -13.08
N TYR A 115 -1.15 -12.95 -13.44
CA TYR A 115 -1.69 -13.98 -12.54
C TYR A 115 -2.18 -13.40 -11.21
N ARG A 116 -2.84 -12.25 -11.26
CA ARG A 116 -3.42 -11.61 -10.07
C ARG A 116 -4.36 -12.57 -9.36
N ASP A 117 -4.28 -12.60 -8.04
CA ASP A 117 -5.11 -13.41 -7.14
C ASP A 117 -5.10 -14.93 -7.43
N CYS A 118 -4.11 -15.42 -8.20
CA CYS A 118 -3.97 -16.83 -8.55
C CYS A 118 -5.28 -17.51 -8.99
N SER A 119 -6.09 -16.78 -9.78
CA SER A 119 -7.37 -17.23 -10.32
C SER A 119 -8.53 -17.38 -9.31
N GLN A 120 -8.44 -16.76 -8.13
CA GLN A 120 -9.57 -16.62 -7.21
C GLN A 120 -10.54 -15.50 -7.67
N TRP A 121 -11.36 -14.93 -6.77
CA TRP A 121 -12.46 -14.03 -7.15
C TRP A 121 -12.02 -12.73 -7.82
N SER A 122 -10.82 -12.22 -7.51
CA SER A 122 -10.26 -10.98 -8.07
C SER A 122 -9.26 -11.23 -9.19
N ALA A 123 -9.29 -12.42 -9.80
CA ALA A 123 -8.41 -12.81 -10.89
C ALA A 123 -8.32 -11.78 -12.02
N GLY A 124 -7.15 -11.67 -12.65
CA GLY A 124 -6.93 -10.77 -13.78
C GLY A 124 -5.48 -10.29 -13.85
N GLY A 125 -5.31 -9.01 -14.19
CA GLY A 125 -4.01 -8.37 -14.30
C GLY A 125 -3.43 -8.39 -15.71
N ALA A 126 -2.16 -7.98 -15.82
CA ALA A 126 -1.42 -7.97 -17.07
C ALA A 126 -1.22 -9.39 -17.62
N ARG A 127 -1.11 -9.52 -18.95
CA ARG A 127 -0.82 -10.79 -19.61
C ARG A 127 0.65 -11.16 -19.56
N THR A 128 1.53 -10.17 -19.42
CA THR A 128 2.99 -10.35 -19.39
C THR A 128 3.65 -9.40 -18.40
N GLU A 129 4.88 -9.73 -17.96
CA GLU A 129 5.73 -8.83 -17.17
C GLU A 129 5.94 -7.48 -17.89
N GLN A 130 6.10 -7.48 -19.21
CA GLN A 130 6.31 -6.26 -20.00
C GLN A 130 5.08 -5.35 -19.99
N GLU A 131 3.87 -5.91 -20.18
CA GLU A 131 2.62 -5.15 -20.12
C GLU A 131 2.42 -4.54 -18.72
N TYR A 132 2.78 -5.28 -17.67
CA TYR A 132 2.76 -4.76 -16.30
C TYR A 132 3.69 -3.56 -16.11
N LYS A 133 4.94 -3.66 -16.56
CA LYS A 133 5.93 -2.58 -16.43
C LYS A 133 5.49 -1.31 -17.16
N GLU A 134 4.97 -1.46 -18.38
CA GLU A 134 4.42 -0.34 -19.15
C GLU A 134 3.21 0.31 -18.46
N TRP A 135 2.34 -0.52 -17.87
CA TRP A 135 1.20 -0.04 -17.11
C TRP A 135 1.62 0.73 -15.86
N ILE A 136 2.61 0.25 -15.09
CA ILE A 136 3.14 0.95 -13.92
C ILE A 136 3.84 2.24 -14.31
N ASP A 137 4.63 2.25 -15.37
CA ASP A 137 5.27 3.48 -15.86
C ASP A 137 4.22 4.54 -16.21
N ALA A 138 3.12 4.12 -16.84
CA ALA A 138 2.00 4.98 -17.19
C ALA A 138 1.20 5.44 -15.95
N PHE A 139 0.97 4.56 -14.97
CA PHE A 139 0.38 4.88 -13.68
C PHE A 139 1.21 5.94 -12.94
N ALA A 140 2.52 5.73 -12.81
CA ALA A 140 3.46 6.67 -12.20
C ALA A 140 3.48 8.02 -12.94
N ALA A 141 3.45 8.00 -14.28
CA ALA A 141 3.34 9.21 -15.09
C ALA A 141 2.00 9.95 -14.92
N GLY A 142 0.93 9.23 -14.57
CA GLY A 142 -0.37 9.81 -14.21
C GLY A 142 -0.30 10.61 -12.89
N ILE A 143 0.48 10.12 -11.92
CA ILE A 143 0.75 10.83 -10.65
C ILE A 143 1.64 12.06 -10.91
N GLY A 144 2.69 11.89 -11.70
CA GLY A 144 3.69 12.93 -11.95
C GLY A 144 4.41 13.35 -10.67
N ASN A 145 4.44 14.65 -10.37
CA ASN A 145 5.12 15.22 -9.20
C ASN A 145 4.18 15.54 -8.03
N GLU A 146 2.90 15.15 -8.12
CA GLU A 146 1.88 15.45 -7.12
C GLU A 146 1.96 14.52 -5.90
N LYS A 147 1.25 14.88 -4.82
CA LYS A 147 1.13 14.03 -3.63
C LYS A 147 0.22 12.85 -3.93
N ALA A 148 0.66 11.64 -3.59
CA ALA A 148 -0.16 10.43 -3.62
C ALA A 148 0.36 9.40 -2.60
N VAL A 149 -0.54 8.58 -2.09
CA VAL A 149 -0.19 7.31 -1.41
C VAL A 149 -0.54 6.18 -2.36
N VAL A 150 0.39 5.25 -2.57
CA VAL A 150 0.20 4.09 -3.44
C VAL A 150 0.40 2.81 -2.63
N VAL A 151 -0.63 1.97 -2.62
CA VAL A 151 -0.57 0.60 -2.12
C VAL A 151 -0.31 -0.29 -3.33
N VAL A 152 0.80 -1.03 -3.29
CA VAL A 152 1.29 -1.81 -4.43
C VAL A 152 0.90 -3.26 -4.25
N GLU A 153 0.09 -3.73 -5.19
CA GLU A 153 -0.25 -5.13 -5.44
C GLU A 153 -0.69 -5.88 -4.17
N PRO A 154 -1.89 -5.57 -3.65
CA PRO A 154 -2.56 -6.43 -2.67
C PRO A 154 -2.43 -7.91 -3.03
N ASP A 155 -2.11 -8.75 -2.04
CA ASP A 155 -1.85 -10.19 -2.19
C ASP A 155 -0.64 -10.54 -3.07
N GLY A 156 -0.03 -9.56 -3.74
CA GLY A 156 0.97 -9.80 -4.76
C GLY A 156 2.26 -10.42 -4.21
N LEU A 157 2.65 -10.04 -3.00
CA LEU A 157 3.72 -10.69 -2.25
C LEU A 157 3.16 -11.74 -1.29
N ALA A 158 2.11 -11.44 -0.52
CA ALA A 158 1.65 -12.33 0.55
C ALA A 158 1.14 -13.70 0.05
N LEU A 159 0.49 -13.75 -1.12
CA LEU A 159 -0.01 -14.97 -1.73
C LEU A 159 1.10 -15.76 -2.47
N LEU A 160 2.23 -15.12 -2.78
CA LEU A 160 3.34 -15.73 -3.50
C LEU A 160 3.87 -16.94 -2.73
N THR A 161 3.82 -18.12 -3.36
CA THR A 161 4.21 -19.44 -2.79
C THR A 161 3.36 -19.92 -1.61
N SER A 162 2.36 -19.16 -1.13
CA SER A 162 1.63 -19.52 0.10
C SER A 162 0.65 -20.67 -0.10
N GLU A 163 0.11 -20.84 -1.31
CA GLU A 163 -0.86 -21.89 -1.62
C GLU A 163 -0.33 -22.85 -2.71
N PRO A 164 -0.64 -24.16 -2.66
CA PRO A 164 -0.13 -25.15 -3.61
C PRO A 164 -0.57 -24.88 -5.05
N TRP A 165 -1.74 -24.26 -5.24
CA TRP A 165 -2.27 -23.87 -6.54
C TRP A 165 -1.82 -22.49 -7.00
N CYS A 166 -1.24 -21.70 -6.09
CA CYS A 166 -0.65 -20.40 -6.39
C CYS A 166 0.87 -20.53 -6.62
N THR A 167 1.26 -21.60 -7.32
CA THR A 167 2.55 -21.70 -7.98
C THR A 167 2.38 -21.09 -9.35
N ILE A 168 2.87 -19.87 -9.53
CA ILE A 168 2.74 -19.19 -10.81
C ILE A 168 3.63 -19.99 -11.81
N GLY A 169 2.98 -20.73 -12.72
CA GLY A 169 3.62 -21.58 -13.74
C GLY A 169 4.12 -22.96 -13.26
N PRO A 170 4.33 -23.92 -14.19
CA PRO A 170 4.78 -25.29 -13.88
C PRO A 170 6.23 -25.38 -13.37
N ASP A 171 7.03 -24.31 -13.47
CA ASP A 171 8.49 -24.34 -13.25
C ASP A 171 9.02 -23.32 -12.21
N GLU A 172 8.20 -22.77 -11.31
CA GLU A 172 8.60 -21.76 -10.29
C GLU A 172 9.25 -20.46 -10.84
N GLU A 173 9.42 -20.31 -12.16
CA GLU A 173 10.07 -19.16 -12.85
C GLU A 173 9.42 -17.81 -12.53
N LEU A 174 8.17 -17.83 -12.06
CA LEU A 174 7.40 -16.62 -11.78
C LEU A 174 7.57 -16.09 -10.34
N VAL A 175 8.23 -16.81 -9.42
CA VAL A 175 8.65 -16.21 -8.13
C VAL A 175 9.67 -15.09 -8.36
N PRO A 176 10.78 -15.33 -9.09
CA PRO A 176 11.66 -14.25 -9.53
C PRO A 176 10.96 -13.18 -10.36
N GLN A 177 10.00 -13.55 -11.22
CA GLN A 177 9.24 -12.58 -12.02
C GLN A 177 8.43 -11.63 -11.15
N ARG A 178 7.69 -12.15 -10.16
CA ARG A 178 6.91 -11.32 -9.24
C ARG A 178 7.80 -10.33 -8.50
N PHE A 179 8.99 -10.74 -8.06
CA PHE A 179 9.92 -9.78 -7.48
C PHE A 179 10.38 -8.72 -8.49
N ARG A 180 10.69 -9.06 -9.75
CA ARG A 180 11.03 -8.06 -10.78
C ARG A 180 9.89 -7.07 -11.03
N GLU A 181 8.64 -7.54 -11.05
CA GLU A 181 7.44 -6.72 -11.20
C GLU A 181 7.30 -5.72 -10.04
N ILE A 182 7.31 -6.21 -8.80
CA ILE A 182 7.17 -5.37 -7.60
C ILE A 182 8.35 -4.38 -7.47
N ASN A 183 9.58 -4.81 -7.76
CA ASN A 183 10.74 -3.90 -7.76
C ASN A 183 10.60 -2.81 -8.82
N HIS A 184 10.12 -3.14 -10.04
CA HIS A 184 9.85 -2.13 -11.07
C HIS A 184 8.79 -1.13 -10.61
N ALA A 185 7.75 -1.60 -9.92
CA ALA A 185 6.72 -0.73 -9.36
C ALA A 185 7.30 0.24 -8.32
N VAL A 186 8.11 -0.24 -7.39
CA VAL A 186 8.83 0.60 -6.43
C VAL A 186 9.68 1.63 -7.16
N ASP A 187 10.54 1.20 -8.07
CA ASP A 187 11.49 2.10 -8.74
C ASP A 187 10.77 3.16 -9.58
N ALA A 188 9.72 2.78 -10.31
CA ALA A 188 8.94 3.70 -11.13
C ALA A 188 8.20 4.76 -10.30
N LEU A 189 7.55 4.35 -9.20
CA LEU A 189 6.76 5.21 -8.32
C LEU A 189 7.65 6.13 -7.47
N LYS A 190 8.80 5.64 -7.01
CA LYS A 190 9.75 6.41 -6.19
C LYS A 190 10.53 7.48 -6.97
N ARG A 191 10.41 7.53 -8.30
CA ARG A 191 10.79 8.72 -9.09
C ARG A 191 9.95 9.95 -8.70
N GLY A 192 8.71 9.76 -8.25
CA GLY A 192 7.85 10.82 -7.75
C GLY A 192 8.24 11.26 -6.33
N ARG A 193 8.75 12.49 -6.19
CA ARG A 193 9.27 13.01 -4.89
C ARG A 193 8.21 13.15 -3.80
N GLN A 194 6.93 13.20 -4.17
CA GLN A 194 5.80 13.35 -3.25
C GLN A 194 4.91 12.09 -3.19
N THR A 195 5.35 11.00 -3.84
CA THR A 195 4.66 9.71 -3.84
C THR A 195 5.16 8.86 -2.68
N ARG A 196 4.22 8.42 -1.83
CA ARG A 196 4.45 7.41 -0.81
C ARG A 196 4.08 6.04 -1.33
N VAL A 197 4.94 5.06 -1.14
CA VAL A 197 4.79 3.71 -1.69
C VAL A 197 4.82 2.70 -0.55
N TYR A 198 3.77 1.90 -0.44
CA TYR A 198 3.63 0.82 0.54
C TYR A 198 3.38 -0.50 -0.20
N LEU A 199 4.25 -1.48 0.02
CA LEU A 199 4.09 -2.82 -0.53
C LEU A 199 3.08 -3.60 0.30
N ASP A 200 2.07 -4.22 -0.30
CA ASP A 200 1.16 -5.08 0.47
C ASP A 200 1.90 -6.26 1.10
N ALA A 201 1.57 -6.55 2.36
CA ALA A 201 2.21 -7.56 3.17
C ALA A 201 1.21 -8.53 3.84
N GLY A 202 -0.01 -8.65 3.29
CA GLY A 202 -1.05 -9.50 3.85
C GLY A 202 -1.50 -9.03 5.23
N HIS A 203 -1.65 -9.95 6.19
CA HIS A 203 -2.12 -9.62 7.54
C HIS A 203 -1.53 -10.52 8.63
N SER A 204 -1.82 -10.20 9.90
CA SER A 204 -1.23 -10.80 11.09
C SER A 204 -1.51 -12.30 11.32
N ALA A 205 -2.34 -12.91 10.46
CA ALA A 205 -2.75 -14.30 10.56
C ALA A 205 -2.52 -15.06 9.25
N TRP A 206 -1.68 -14.54 8.35
CA TRP A 206 -1.41 -15.16 7.06
C TRP A 206 0.03 -15.64 6.94
N GLN A 207 0.99 -14.72 7.03
CA GLN A 207 2.38 -15.03 6.74
C GLN A 207 3.25 -15.00 8.00
N ALA A 208 4.09 -16.02 8.16
CA ALA A 208 5.13 -16.00 9.18
C ALA A 208 6.22 -14.96 8.85
N LEU A 209 6.97 -14.52 9.86
CA LEU A 209 8.08 -13.57 9.66
C LEU A 209 9.24 -14.21 8.87
N ASN A 210 9.61 -15.42 9.27
CA ASN A 210 10.65 -16.24 8.65
C ASN A 210 10.06 -17.19 7.60
N ASP A 211 10.94 -17.69 6.73
CA ASP A 211 10.62 -18.82 5.86
C ASP A 211 10.22 -20.04 6.70
N TYR A 212 9.29 -20.83 6.17
CA TYR A 212 8.72 -21.96 6.88
C TYR A 212 8.43 -23.11 5.90
N ASP A 213 8.29 -24.32 6.45
CA ASP A 213 7.81 -25.47 5.69
C ASP A 213 6.28 -25.44 5.68
N ALA A 214 5.69 -25.48 4.48
CA ALA A 214 4.25 -25.42 4.28
C ALA A 214 3.52 -26.69 4.71
N GLY A 215 4.23 -27.81 4.89
CA GLY A 215 3.64 -29.06 5.39
C GLY A 215 2.67 -29.76 4.42
N TYR A 216 2.76 -29.50 3.10
CA TYR A 216 1.92 -30.15 2.08
C TYR A 216 2.34 -31.59 1.72
N GLY A 217 3.00 -32.30 2.62
CA GLY A 217 3.45 -33.69 2.43
C GLY A 217 4.85 -33.84 1.80
N GLU A 218 5.27 -32.90 0.96
CA GLU A 218 6.66 -32.77 0.48
C GLU A 218 7.26 -31.45 1.00
N PRO A 219 8.54 -31.41 1.43
CA PRO A 219 9.15 -30.16 1.90
C PRO A 219 9.10 -29.08 0.82
N ARG A 220 8.32 -28.03 1.07
CA ARG A 220 8.26 -26.82 0.23
C ARG A 220 8.58 -25.62 1.09
N GLN A 221 9.76 -25.03 0.84
CA GLN A 221 10.16 -23.82 1.55
C GLN A 221 9.30 -22.65 1.06
N GLN A 222 8.41 -22.17 1.93
CA GLN A 222 7.65 -20.96 1.71
C GLN A 222 8.45 -19.78 2.25
N LEU A 223 8.47 -18.69 1.47
CA LEU A 223 9.10 -17.46 1.93
C LEU A 223 8.30 -16.87 3.10
N GLY A 224 8.97 -16.36 4.13
CA GLY A 224 8.35 -15.54 5.15
C GLY A 224 8.10 -14.13 4.61
N ILE A 225 7.20 -13.38 5.25
CA ILE A 225 6.86 -12.02 4.77
C ILE A 225 8.08 -11.10 4.71
N VAL A 226 9.03 -11.27 5.64
CA VAL A 226 10.23 -10.42 5.69
C VAL A 226 11.12 -10.67 4.48
N ASN A 227 11.29 -11.94 4.07
CA ASN A 227 12.03 -12.26 2.85
C ASN A 227 11.31 -11.72 1.60
N ARG A 228 9.97 -11.86 1.54
CA ARG A 228 9.19 -11.32 0.41
C ARG A 228 9.31 -9.80 0.31
N LEU A 229 9.21 -9.08 1.42
CA LEU A 229 9.34 -7.61 1.45
C LEU A 229 10.75 -7.13 1.10
N LEU A 230 11.79 -7.79 1.62
CA LEU A 230 13.18 -7.46 1.29
C LEU A 230 13.46 -7.69 -0.19
N GLN A 231 13.05 -8.83 -0.73
CA GLN A 231 13.21 -9.15 -2.15
C GLN A 231 12.33 -8.25 -3.04
N GLY A 232 11.15 -7.83 -2.56
CA GLY A 232 10.26 -6.89 -3.23
C GLY A 232 10.71 -5.42 -3.18
N GLY A 233 11.83 -5.12 -2.51
CA GLY A 233 12.42 -3.77 -2.51
C GLY A 233 11.84 -2.81 -1.47
N VAL A 234 11.27 -3.31 -0.36
CA VAL A 234 10.69 -2.48 0.71
C VAL A 234 11.66 -1.43 1.26
N THR A 235 12.98 -1.67 1.20
CA THR A 235 14.02 -0.74 1.66
C THR A 235 14.15 0.51 0.78
N ARG A 236 13.59 0.49 -0.44
CA ARG A 236 13.48 1.65 -1.33
C ARG A 236 12.09 2.28 -1.32
N ALA A 237 11.09 1.58 -0.76
CA ALA A 237 9.73 2.08 -0.54
C ALA A 237 9.65 2.94 0.73
N ASP A 238 8.47 3.49 1.04
CA ASP A 238 8.23 4.20 2.31
C ASP A 238 7.80 3.21 3.41
N GLY A 239 7.23 2.06 3.03
CA GLY A 239 6.82 1.05 4.00
C GLY A 239 6.13 -0.16 3.38
N PHE A 240 5.29 -0.81 4.19
CA PHE A 240 4.38 -1.87 3.77
C PHE A 240 2.94 -1.58 4.20
N ALA A 241 1.97 -2.23 3.57
CA ALA A 241 0.54 -2.16 3.92
C ALA A 241 0.11 -3.49 4.53
N LEU A 242 -0.77 -3.43 5.54
CA LEU A 242 -1.35 -4.62 6.15
C LEU A 242 -2.88 -4.55 6.12
N ASN A 243 -3.48 -5.74 6.13
CA ASN A 243 -4.91 -5.98 6.27
C ASN A 243 -5.75 -5.54 5.08
N THR A 244 -5.15 -5.25 3.93
CA THR A 244 -5.88 -4.85 2.72
C THR A 244 -7.01 -5.84 2.45
N SER A 245 -8.25 -5.34 2.42
CA SER A 245 -9.46 -6.16 2.22
C SER A 245 -9.73 -7.22 3.29
N ASN A 246 -9.08 -7.18 4.45
CA ASN A 246 -9.26 -8.16 5.52
C ASN A 246 -9.81 -7.51 6.80
N TYR A 247 -9.96 -8.31 7.87
CA TYR A 247 -10.78 -7.99 9.03
C TYR A 247 -10.00 -8.05 10.36
N ARG A 248 -8.68 -8.25 10.35
CA ARG A 248 -7.89 -8.43 11.58
C ARG A 248 -7.95 -7.20 12.48
N PHE A 249 -8.00 -7.42 13.80
CA PHE A 249 -8.01 -6.32 14.76
C PHE A 249 -6.77 -5.41 14.60
N THR A 250 -6.97 -4.11 14.71
CA THR A 250 -5.89 -3.12 14.64
C THR A 250 -4.75 -3.43 15.63
N ALA A 251 -5.06 -3.89 16.85
CA ALA A 251 -4.05 -4.25 17.84
C ALA A 251 -3.13 -5.41 17.40
N ASP A 252 -3.71 -6.45 16.78
CA ASP A 252 -2.95 -7.58 16.23
C ASP A 252 -2.04 -7.12 15.10
N LEU A 253 -2.56 -6.24 14.24
CA LEU A 253 -1.82 -5.69 13.10
C LEU A 253 -0.67 -4.79 13.52
N VAL A 254 -0.86 -3.95 14.54
CA VAL A 254 0.20 -3.11 15.11
C VAL A 254 1.32 -3.98 15.69
N THR A 255 0.97 -5.04 16.42
CA THR A 255 1.93 -5.98 17.00
C THR A 255 2.72 -6.68 15.90
N TYR A 256 2.03 -7.28 14.94
CA TYR A 256 2.64 -7.97 13.81
C TYR A 256 3.51 -7.04 12.95
N GLY A 257 3.00 -5.87 12.55
CA GLY A 257 3.74 -4.89 11.76
C GLY A 257 4.99 -4.39 12.48
N THR A 258 4.92 -4.15 13.79
CA THR A 258 6.11 -3.78 14.58
C THR A 258 7.18 -4.88 14.56
N ARG A 259 6.77 -6.15 14.66
CA ARG A 259 7.70 -7.29 14.56
C ARG A 259 8.29 -7.42 13.15
N VAL A 260 7.49 -7.25 12.09
CA VAL A 260 7.98 -7.19 10.70
C VAL A 260 9.03 -6.10 10.55
N SER A 261 8.76 -4.87 11.00
CA SER A 261 9.70 -3.75 10.90
C SER A 261 11.00 -3.97 11.69
N LYS A 262 10.91 -4.52 12.90
CA LYS A 262 12.09 -4.90 13.70
C LYS A 262 12.90 -6.00 13.02
N CYS A 263 12.24 -7.00 12.44
CA CYS A 263 12.95 -8.04 11.72
C CYS A 263 13.62 -7.50 10.45
N ILE A 264 12.93 -6.68 9.64
CA ILE A 264 13.56 -6.00 8.49
C ILE A 264 14.81 -5.24 8.94
N TYR A 265 14.72 -4.47 10.03
CA TYR A 265 15.87 -3.76 10.63
C TYR A 265 17.05 -4.71 10.95
N LEU A 266 16.80 -5.90 11.48
CA LEU A 266 17.86 -6.87 11.78
C LEU A 266 18.42 -7.52 10.51
N ARG A 267 17.55 -7.94 9.59
CA ARG A 267 17.92 -8.64 8.35
C ARG A 267 18.78 -7.75 7.44
N VAL A 268 18.47 -6.46 7.31
CA VAL A 268 19.32 -5.51 6.55
C VAL A 268 20.70 -5.28 7.18
N ARG A 269 20.91 -5.71 8.44
CA ARG A 269 22.19 -5.65 9.16
C ARG A 269 22.90 -7.02 9.22
N GLY A 270 22.45 -7.98 8.42
CA GLY A 270 23.11 -9.28 8.28
C GLY A 270 22.57 -10.39 9.18
N ALA A 271 21.46 -10.18 9.89
CA ALA A 271 20.80 -11.31 10.55
C ALA A 271 20.30 -12.33 9.50
N ALA A 272 20.54 -13.61 9.75
CA ALA A 272 20.10 -14.69 8.85
C ALA A 272 18.58 -14.91 8.91
N SER A 273 17.98 -14.77 10.09
CA SER A 273 16.55 -14.95 10.36
C SER A 273 16.04 -13.93 11.38
N CYS A 274 14.72 -13.82 11.48
CA CYS A 274 14.04 -13.12 12.57
C CYS A 274 14.19 -13.92 13.87
N PRO A 275 14.53 -13.26 15.00
CA PRO A 275 14.41 -13.84 16.34
C PRO A 275 12.97 -14.25 16.66
N ALA A 276 12.78 -14.93 17.79
CA ALA A 276 11.44 -15.27 18.26
C ALA A 276 10.64 -14.00 18.60
N ASP A 277 9.31 -14.10 18.54
CA ASP A 277 8.39 -12.97 18.77
C ASP A 277 8.64 -12.25 20.10
N ALA A 278 8.90 -12.99 21.18
CA ALA A 278 9.21 -12.41 22.49
C ALA A 278 10.52 -11.59 22.49
N GLU A 279 11.52 -12.01 21.72
CA GLU A 279 12.80 -11.29 21.57
C GLU A 279 12.60 -10.03 20.73
N LEU A 280 11.81 -10.12 19.65
CA LEU A 280 11.42 -8.96 18.85
C LEU A 280 10.64 -7.96 19.71
N ASP A 281 9.70 -8.39 20.55
CA ASP A 281 8.93 -7.51 21.42
C ASP A 281 9.82 -6.75 22.41
N ALA A 282 10.79 -7.45 23.01
CA ALA A 282 11.76 -6.86 23.94
C ALA A 282 12.79 -5.94 23.26
N LEU A 283 13.04 -6.12 21.95
CA LEU A 283 14.04 -5.36 21.22
C LEU A 283 13.66 -3.88 21.12
N ARG A 284 14.56 -3.01 21.60
CA ARG A 284 14.44 -1.55 21.47
C ARG A 284 15.20 -1.06 20.25
N VAL A 285 14.45 -0.60 19.24
CA VAL A 285 14.99 0.05 18.05
C VAL A 285 14.41 1.45 17.96
N ARG A 286 15.22 2.44 17.59
CA ARG A 286 14.72 3.79 17.33
C ARG A 286 13.80 3.77 16.11
N GLU A 287 12.59 4.32 16.24
CA GLU A 287 11.57 4.37 15.17
C GLU A 287 12.13 4.87 13.84
N SER A 288 12.94 5.93 13.86
CA SER A 288 13.62 6.50 12.67
C SER A 288 14.52 5.53 11.87
N LYS A 289 14.77 4.32 12.37
CA LYS A 289 15.57 3.29 11.71
C LYS A 289 14.74 2.10 11.24
N MET A 290 13.46 2.05 11.58
CA MET A 290 12.54 0.98 11.25
C MET A 290 11.71 1.35 10.03
N THR A 291 11.32 0.34 9.26
CA THR A 291 10.36 0.50 8.16
C THR A 291 8.98 0.84 8.74
N HIS A 292 8.26 1.79 8.15
CA HIS A 292 6.92 2.16 8.58
C HIS A 292 5.86 1.33 7.85
N PHE A 293 4.60 1.42 8.28
CA PHE A 293 3.49 0.74 7.63
C PHE A 293 2.16 1.47 7.74
N VAL A 294 1.23 1.13 6.85
CA VAL A 294 -0.17 1.57 6.87
C VAL A 294 -1.10 0.39 7.12
N LEU A 295 -2.26 0.64 7.71
CA LEU A 295 -3.26 -0.39 7.99
C LEU A 295 -4.55 -0.10 7.22
N ASP A 296 -5.09 -1.11 6.57
CA ASP A 296 -6.48 -1.09 6.14
C ASP A 296 -7.41 -1.33 7.34
N THR A 297 -8.19 -0.31 7.69
CA THR A 297 -9.19 -0.35 8.77
C THR A 297 -10.62 -0.27 8.22
N SER A 298 -10.80 -0.48 6.91
CA SER A 298 -12.09 -0.38 6.22
C SER A 298 -13.18 -1.23 6.86
N ARG A 299 -12.88 -2.46 7.29
CA ARG A 299 -13.89 -3.43 7.74
C ARG A 299 -13.54 -4.16 9.04
N ASN A 300 -12.54 -3.69 9.78
CA ASN A 300 -11.96 -4.44 10.90
C ASN A 300 -12.44 -4.03 12.30
N GLY A 301 -13.48 -3.19 12.42
CA GLY A 301 -13.94 -2.67 13.71
C GLY A 301 -14.44 -3.75 14.68
N ARG A 302 -14.92 -4.88 14.14
CA ARG A 302 -15.35 -6.05 14.92
C ARG A 302 -14.32 -7.18 14.96
N GLY A 303 -13.15 -6.99 14.33
CA GLY A 303 -12.13 -8.01 14.16
C GLY A 303 -12.48 -9.08 13.13
N HIS A 304 -11.71 -10.17 13.14
CA HIS A 304 -11.84 -11.27 12.19
C HIS A 304 -13.10 -12.10 12.46
N TYR A 305 -13.49 -12.87 11.45
CA TYR A 305 -14.58 -13.84 11.53
C TYR A 305 -14.03 -15.23 11.86
N THR A 306 -14.81 -16.02 12.59
CA THR A 306 -14.52 -17.44 12.80
C THR A 306 -15.45 -18.24 11.91
N PRO A 307 -14.95 -18.86 10.83
CA PRO A 307 -15.79 -19.51 9.83
C PRO A 307 -16.40 -20.80 10.38
N GLY A 308 -17.67 -21.02 10.02
CA GLY A 308 -18.32 -22.33 10.12
C GLY A 308 -17.88 -23.28 9.01
N GLU A 309 -18.50 -24.46 8.98
CA GLU A 309 -18.25 -25.45 7.92
C GLU A 309 -18.62 -24.88 6.55
N GLY A 310 -17.68 -24.90 5.61
CA GLY A 310 -17.87 -24.39 4.24
C GLY A 310 -17.75 -22.87 4.08
N GLU A 311 -17.44 -22.15 5.15
CA GLU A 311 -17.23 -20.69 5.12
C GLU A 311 -15.74 -20.33 5.07
N THR A 312 -15.47 -19.05 4.75
CA THR A 312 -14.12 -18.48 4.81
C THR A 312 -14.11 -17.30 5.76
N ASP A 313 -12.97 -17.02 6.38
CA ASP A 313 -12.80 -15.91 7.32
C ASP A 313 -12.62 -14.54 6.64
N TRP A 314 -12.39 -14.53 5.33
CA TRP A 314 -12.06 -13.34 4.54
C TRP A 314 -13.08 -12.96 3.48
N CYS A 315 -13.84 -13.90 2.91
CA CYS A 315 -14.67 -13.62 1.75
C CYS A 315 -16.11 -13.30 2.15
N ASN A 316 -16.48 -12.02 2.25
CA ASN A 316 -17.81 -11.58 2.70
C ASN A 316 -18.28 -12.10 4.08
N PRO A 317 -17.42 -12.19 5.13
CA PRO A 317 -17.85 -12.64 6.44
C PRO A 317 -18.96 -11.75 7.04
N PRO A 318 -20.01 -12.34 7.64
CA PRO A 318 -21.09 -11.61 8.28
C PRO A 318 -20.66 -10.98 9.62
N GLY A 319 -21.47 -10.03 10.11
CA GLY A 319 -21.31 -9.45 11.44
C GLY A 319 -20.04 -8.62 11.62
N ARG A 320 -19.37 -8.24 10.52
CA ARG A 320 -18.20 -7.36 10.53
C ARG A 320 -18.65 -5.90 10.54
N GLY A 321 -17.76 -4.99 10.89
CA GLY A 321 -18.08 -3.57 11.04
C GLY A 321 -16.95 -2.67 10.59
N LEU A 322 -17.27 -1.47 10.14
CA LEU A 322 -16.25 -0.46 9.80
C LEU A 322 -15.31 -0.21 10.98
N GLY A 323 -14.01 -0.15 10.72
CA GLY A 323 -13.00 0.15 11.73
C GLY A 323 -12.70 1.64 11.86
N GLU A 324 -11.55 1.97 12.44
CA GLU A 324 -11.08 3.35 12.60
C GLU A 324 -11.14 4.13 11.27
N ARG A 325 -11.50 5.42 11.35
CA ARG A 325 -11.62 6.26 10.16
C ARG A 325 -10.24 6.59 9.60
N PRO A 326 -10.13 6.82 8.27
CA PRO A 326 -8.85 7.13 7.66
C PRO A 326 -8.18 8.36 8.27
N THR A 327 -6.96 8.21 8.75
CA THR A 327 -6.19 9.28 9.39
C THR A 327 -4.70 9.03 9.25
N ALA A 328 -3.95 10.10 9.00
CA ALA A 328 -2.50 10.12 9.04
C ALA A 328 -1.94 10.48 10.44
N HIS A 329 -2.81 10.59 11.44
CA HIS A 329 -2.46 10.89 12.83
C HIS A 329 -2.88 9.73 13.73
N THR A 330 -2.24 8.59 13.57
CA THR A 330 -2.56 7.37 14.33
C THR A 330 -2.14 7.47 15.79
N ARG A 331 -1.07 8.25 16.07
CA ARG A 331 -0.35 8.28 17.36
C ARG A 331 0.19 6.92 17.80
N ILE A 332 0.32 5.99 16.85
CA ILE A 332 0.91 4.68 17.07
C ILE A 332 2.27 4.67 16.38
N PRO A 333 3.37 4.37 17.11
CA PRO A 333 4.69 4.20 16.52
C PRO A 333 4.66 3.36 15.24
N LEU A 334 5.38 3.81 14.21
CA LEU A 334 5.51 3.18 12.89
C LEU A 334 4.26 3.10 12.01
N VAL A 335 3.07 3.37 12.55
CA VAL A 335 1.83 3.36 11.75
C VAL A 335 1.62 4.72 11.13
N ASP A 336 1.96 4.87 9.85
CA ASP A 336 1.87 6.14 9.15
C ASP A 336 0.42 6.58 8.92
N ALA A 337 -0.49 5.62 8.69
CA ALA A 337 -1.90 5.91 8.52
C ALA A 337 -2.80 4.69 8.79
N PHE A 338 -4.01 4.99 9.26
CA PHE A 338 -5.17 4.15 8.99
C PHE A 338 -5.77 4.60 7.67
N LEU A 339 -6.05 3.65 6.79
CA LEU A 339 -6.62 3.87 5.47
C LEU A 339 -7.83 2.95 5.31
N TRP A 340 -8.81 3.35 4.50
CA TRP A 340 -9.78 2.40 3.97
C TRP A 340 -9.30 2.02 2.57
N ILE A 341 -8.51 0.95 2.50
CA ILE A 341 -7.92 0.49 1.25
C ILE A 341 -8.99 -0.24 0.46
N LYS A 342 -9.60 -1.29 1.02
CA LYS A 342 -10.86 -1.83 0.50
C LYS A 342 -11.97 -0.78 0.64
N ARG A 343 -12.84 -0.70 -0.36
CA ARG A 343 -14.01 0.18 -0.37
C ARG A 343 -15.16 -0.56 0.35
N PRO A 344 -15.59 -0.12 1.55
CA PRO A 344 -16.64 -0.83 2.29
C PRO A 344 -17.93 -0.91 1.48
N GLY A 345 -18.51 -2.11 1.39
CA GLY A 345 -19.70 -2.38 0.57
C GLY A 345 -19.38 -2.94 -0.82
N GLU A 346 -18.12 -3.01 -1.25
CA GLU A 346 -17.76 -3.83 -2.41
C GLU A 346 -17.55 -5.28 -2.00
N SER A 347 -18.22 -6.21 -2.69
CA SER A 347 -18.10 -7.65 -2.43
C SER A 347 -16.67 -8.16 -2.62
N ASP A 348 -16.33 -9.23 -1.89
CA ASP A 348 -15.09 -9.98 -2.04
C ASP A 348 -15.18 -11.12 -3.08
N GLY A 349 -16.39 -11.50 -3.48
CA GLY A 349 -16.66 -12.63 -4.36
C GLY A 349 -18.06 -13.19 -4.18
N GLU A 350 -18.43 -14.25 -4.90
CA GLU A 350 -19.77 -14.87 -4.78
C GLU A 350 -19.94 -15.76 -3.53
N CYS A 351 -18.88 -15.88 -2.74
CA CYS A 351 -18.85 -16.51 -1.44
C CYS A 351 -19.82 -15.87 -0.44
N GLN A 352 -20.33 -16.68 0.50
CA GLN A 352 -21.20 -16.24 1.60
C GLN A 352 -22.38 -15.35 1.12
N GLY A 353 -22.90 -15.63 -0.09
CA GLY A 353 -24.08 -14.95 -0.66
C GLY A 353 -23.82 -13.58 -1.28
N GLY A 354 -22.55 -13.18 -1.45
CA GLY A 354 -22.22 -11.89 -2.07
C GLY A 354 -22.37 -11.88 -3.59
N PRO A 355 -22.42 -10.68 -4.21
CA PRO A 355 -22.29 -10.53 -5.65
C PRO A 355 -20.83 -10.71 -6.10
N PRO A 356 -20.52 -10.73 -7.41
CA PRO A 356 -19.15 -10.82 -7.91
C PRO A 356 -18.21 -9.78 -7.27
N ALA A 357 -16.92 -10.13 -7.17
CA ALA A 357 -15.92 -9.29 -6.51
C ALA A 357 -15.86 -7.87 -7.09
N GLY A 358 -15.78 -6.87 -6.21
CA GLY A 358 -15.77 -5.45 -6.56
C GLY A 358 -17.14 -4.86 -6.90
N GLN A 359 -18.20 -5.68 -7.03
CA GLN A 359 -19.55 -5.15 -7.19
C GLN A 359 -20.09 -4.55 -5.90
N TRP A 360 -20.84 -3.46 -6.03
CA TRP A 360 -21.51 -2.82 -4.90
C TRP A 360 -22.59 -3.74 -4.32
N TRP A 361 -22.55 -3.89 -3.00
CA TRP A 361 -23.46 -4.71 -2.22
C TRP A 361 -24.09 -3.86 -1.09
N PRO A 362 -25.29 -3.29 -1.33
CA PRO A 362 -25.91 -2.36 -0.39
C PRO A 362 -26.14 -2.95 1.00
N GLU A 363 -26.50 -4.24 1.08
CA GLU A 363 -26.77 -4.93 2.34
C GLU A 363 -25.50 -5.04 3.19
N GLN A 364 -24.38 -5.44 2.60
CA GLN A 364 -23.09 -5.50 3.30
C GLN A 364 -22.62 -4.10 3.70
N ALA A 365 -22.75 -3.10 2.82
CA ALA A 365 -22.40 -1.72 3.14
C ALA A 365 -23.13 -1.21 4.39
N LEU A 366 -24.44 -1.47 4.46
CA LEU A 366 -25.29 -1.09 5.58
C LEU A 366 -24.98 -1.88 6.85
N GLU A 367 -24.71 -3.18 6.76
CA GLU A 367 -24.28 -3.99 7.90
C GLU A 367 -22.98 -3.44 8.49
N LEU A 368 -21.96 -3.23 7.64
CA LEU A 368 -20.66 -2.68 8.06
C LEU A 368 -20.85 -1.34 8.77
N ALA A 369 -21.70 -0.46 8.22
CA ALA A 369 -22.01 0.85 8.79
C ALA A 369 -22.71 0.75 10.16
N ARG A 370 -23.72 -0.12 10.29
CA ARG A 370 -24.45 -0.34 11.55
C ARG A 370 -23.55 -0.93 12.64
N LEU A 371 -22.61 -1.79 12.25
CA LEU A 371 -21.70 -2.47 13.18
C LEU A 371 -20.36 -1.73 13.38
N ALA A 372 -20.22 -0.53 12.82
CA ALA A 372 -19.02 0.28 12.91
C ALA A 372 -18.51 0.43 14.35
N THR A 373 -17.21 0.23 14.54
CA THR A 373 -16.50 0.41 15.80
C THR A 373 -15.19 1.14 15.53
N PRO A 374 -15.08 2.44 15.89
CA PRO A 374 -16.11 3.26 16.54
C PRO A 374 -17.35 3.52 15.65
N PRO A 375 -18.54 3.77 16.25
CA PRO A 375 -19.75 4.10 15.49
C PRO A 375 -19.57 5.31 14.57
N LEU A 376 -20.28 5.33 13.42
CA LEU A 376 -20.42 6.52 12.58
C LEU A 376 -21.14 7.63 13.37
N ARG A 377 -20.79 8.90 13.14
CA ARG A 377 -21.28 10.05 13.89
C ARG A 377 -21.38 11.28 13.02
#